data_AF-A0A519Y4P6-F1
#
_entry.id   AF-A0A519Y4P6-F1
#
_cell.length_a   1.000
_cell.length_b   1.000
_cell.length_c   1.000
_cell.angle_alpha   90.00
_cell.angle_beta   90.00
_cell.angle_gamma   90.00
#
_symmetry.space_group_name_H-M   'P 1'
#
loop_
_entity.id
_entity.type
_entity.pdbx_description
1 polymer ?
#
loop_
_entity_poly.entity_id
_entity_poly.type
_entity_poly.pdbx_seq_one_letter_code
_entity_poly.pdbx_strand_id
1 'polypeptide(L)'
;MQGPDYESLKKAAEDLVKTDVPVAFPTETVYGLGADATRSAAVKSIFAAKGRPADNPLIVHVHSLPQLRALLSGQREVSDGESRLEHDPIP
;
A
#
# COMPACT_ATOMS: atom_id res chain seq x y z
N MET A 1 18.08 -2.57 -21.80
CA MET A 1 17.64 -1.16 -21.84
C MET A 1 17.45 -0.69 -20.40
N GLN A 2 18.34 0.13 -19.87
CA GLN A 2 18.14 0.85 -18.60
C GLN A 2 18.27 2.33 -18.94
N GLY A 3 17.13 2.98 -19.17
CA GLY A 3 17.03 4.43 -19.40
C GLY A 3 16.76 5.17 -18.09
N PRO A 4 16.75 6.51 -18.11
CA PRO A 4 16.47 7.33 -16.91
C PRO A 4 15.12 7.00 -16.24
N ASP A 5 14.15 6.51 -17.03
CA ASP A 5 12.84 6.09 -16.53
C ASP A 5 12.93 4.84 -15.65
N TYR A 6 13.82 3.90 -15.97
CA TYR A 6 14.00 2.69 -15.19
C TYR A 6 14.55 2.98 -13.79
N GLU A 7 15.56 3.86 -13.69
CA GLU A 7 16.12 4.26 -12.40
C GLU A 7 15.11 5.02 -11.54
N SER A 8 14.27 5.85 -12.16
CA SER A 8 13.20 6.56 -11.46
C SER A 8 12.15 5.60 -10.90
N LEU A 9 11.72 4.62 -11.70
CA LEU A 9 10.79 3.57 -11.27
C LEU A 9 11.37 2.70 -10.16
N LYS A 10 12.65 2.33 -10.28
CA LYS A 10 13.36 1.55 -9.27
C LYS A 10 13.43 2.30 -7.93
N LYS A 11 13.81 3.58 -7.96
CA LYS A 11 13.82 4.43 -6.76
C LYS A 11 12.43 4.52 -6.13
N ALA A 12 11.40 4.76 -6.93
CA ALA A 12 10.02 4.81 -6.44
C ALA A 12 9.60 3.49 -5.77
N ALA A 13 9.94 2.35 -6.36
CA ALA A 13 9.67 1.04 -5.77
C ALA A 13 10.43 0.83 -4.45
N GLU A 14 11.69 1.25 -4.37
CA GLU A 14 12.46 1.20 -3.14
C GLU A 14 11.87 2.09 -2.04
N ASP A 15 11.46 3.31 -2.38
CA ASP A 15 10.84 4.25 -1.44
C ASP A 15 9.52 3.69 -0.89
N LEU A 16 8.69 3.08 -1.74
CA LEU A 16 7.45 2.40 -1.34
C LEU A 16 7.67 1.24 -0.37
N VAL A 17 8.79 0.52 -0.47
CA VAL A 17 9.10 -0.63 0.40
C VAL A 17 9.79 -0.20 1.69
N LYS A 18 10.70 0.78 1.62
CA LYS A 18 11.60 1.14 2.73
C LYS A 18 11.08 2.28 3.60
N THR A 19 10.14 3.08 3.11
CA THR A 19 9.70 4.31 3.78
C THR A 19 8.18 4.35 3.89
N ASP A 20 7.66 5.16 4.82
CA ASP A 20 6.23 5.41 4.89
C ASP A 20 5.81 6.62 4.04
N VAL A 21 6.68 7.08 3.13
CA VAL A 21 6.42 8.23 2.27
C VAL A 21 5.62 7.78 1.05
N PRO A 22 4.45 8.38 0.79
CA PRO A 22 3.69 8.09 -0.41
C PRO A 22 4.40 8.50 -1.69
N VAL A 23 4.26 7.70 -2.74
CA VAL A 23 4.75 8.00 -4.08
C VAL A 23 3.58 8.31 -5.01
N ALA A 24 3.66 9.44 -5.71
CA ALA A 24 2.70 9.77 -6.76
C ALA A 24 3.09 9.09 -8.07
N PHE A 25 2.12 8.50 -8.78
CA PHE A 25 2.34 7.85 -10.07
C PHE A 25 1.22 8.17 -11.05
N PRO A 26 1.53 8.29 -12.36
CA PRO A 26 0.51 8.55 -13.37
C PRO A 26 -0.37 7.32 -13.60
N THR A 27 -1.65 7.55 -13.87
CA THR A 27 -2.54 6.56 -14.49
C THR A 27 -3.16 7.14 -15.76
N GLU A 28 -3.99 6.38 -16.46
CA GLU A 28 -4.68 6.87 -17.66
C GLU A 28 -5.57 8.08 -17.37
N THR A 29 -6.20 8.14 -16.19
CA THR A 29 -7.22 9.15 -15.87
C THR A 29 -6.71 10.25 -14.94
N VAL A 30 -6.06 9.87 -13.84
CA VAL A 30 -5.59 10.79 -12.80
C VAL A 30 -4.28 10.33 -12.19
N TYR A 31 -3.58 11.20 -11.47
CA TYR A 31 -2.45 10.74 -10.65
C TYR A 31 -2.95 9.95 -9.44
N GLY A 32 -2.34 8.78 -9.24
CA GLY A 32 -2.46 8.01 -8.01
C GLY A 32 -1.47 8.50 -6.98
N LEU A 33 -1.81 8.37 -5.70
CA LEU A 33 -0.88 8.47 -4.58
C LEU A 33 -0.86 7.10 -3.90
N GLY A 34 0.27 6.42 -3.97
CA GLY A 34 0.45 5.03 -3.52
C GLY A 34 1.40 4.91 -2.34
N ALA A 35 1.16 3.89 -1.54
CA ALA A 35 2.00 3.43 -0.44
C ALA A 35 1.89 1.90 -0.38
N ASP A 36 2.76 1.25 0.39
CA ASP A 36 2.66 -0.19 0.62
C ASP A 36 1.39 -0.53 1.40
N ALA A 37 0.47 -1.23 0.74
CA ALA A 37 -0.83 -1.62 1.29
C ALA A 37 -0.74 -2.71 2.38
N THR A 38 0.45 -3.23 2.67
CA THR A 38 0.69 -4.22 3.74
C THR A 38 1.32 -3.62 5.00
N ARG A 39 1.66 -2.31 4.98
CA ARG A 39 2.24 -1.59 6.12
C ARG A 39 1.32 -0.46 6.62
N SER A 40 0.83 -0.58 7.86
CA SER A 40 -0.09 0.39 8.48
C SER A 40 0.41 1.83 8.40
N ALA A 41 1.69 2.03 8.72
CA ALA A 41 2.28 3.35 8.79
C ALA A 41 2.27 4.06 7.42
N ALA A 42 2.56 3.30 6.36
CA ALA A 42 2.53 3.78 4.98
C ALA A 42 1.10 4.09 4.51
N VAL A 43 0.09 3.32 4.92
CA VAL A 43 -1.32 3.67 4.60
C VAL A 43 -1.80 4.88 5.39
N LYS A 44 -1.43 5.02 6.66
CA LYS A 44 -1.78 6.21 7.47
C LYS A 44 -1.23 7.50 6.85
N SER A 45 -0.05 7.46 6.26
CA SER A 45 0.52 8.62 5.58
C SER A 45 -0.27 9.02 4.31
N ILE A 46 -0.91 8.08 3.62
CA ILE A 46 -1.83 8.38 2.50
C ILE A 46 -3.06 9.15 3.00
N PHE A 47 -3.68 8.70 4.08
CA PHE A 47 -4.84 9.37 4.66
C PHE A 47 -4.48 10.78 5.12
N ALA A 48 -3.35 10.93 5.83
CA ALA A 48 -2.84 12.22 6.28
C ALA A 48 -2.55 13.17 5.11
N ALA A 49 -1.87 12.70 4.06
CA ALA A 49 -1.52 13.51 2.89
C ALA A 49 -2.75 13.97 2.10
N LYS A 50 -3.81 13.16 2.03
CA LYS A 50 -5.06 13.50 1.33
C LYS A 50 -6.05 14.30 2.19
N GLY A 51 -5.82 14.43 3.49
CA GLY A 51 -6.79 14.99 4.43
C GLY A 51 -8.12 14.22 4.43
N ARG A 52 -8.09 12.91 4.12
CA ARG A 52 -9.29 12.08 4.04
C ARG A 52 -9.58 11.44 5.40
N PRO A 53 -10.84 11.41 5.85
CA PRO A 53 -11.19 10.61 7.01
C PRO A 53 -10.94 9.12 6.73
N ALA A 54 -10.62 8.38 7.79
CA ALA A 54 -10.17 6.98 7.71
C ALA A 54 -11.28 5.99 7.32
N ASP A 55 -12.53 6.44 7.33
CA ASP A 55 -13.72 5.70 6.93
C ASP A 55 -13.91 5.59 5.41
N ASN A 56 -13.08 6.28 4.62
CA ASN A 56 -13.13 6.24 3.16
C ASN A 56 -12.08 5.25 2.61
N PRO A 57 -12.49 4.05 2.15
CA PRO A 57 -11.55 3.00 1.80
C PRO A 57 -10.62 3.41 0.65
N LEU A 58 -9.41 2.84 0.65
CA LEU A 58 -8.43 2.99 -0.41
C LEU A 58 -8.47 1.80 -1.37
N ILE A 59 -8.10 2.04 -2.63
CA ILE A 59 -8.03 0.99 -3.67
C ILE A 59 -6.63 0.37 -3.65
N VAL A 60 -6.55 -0.95 -3.46
CA VAL A 60 -5.30 -1.71 -3.58
C VAL A 60 -5.05 -2.08 -5.03
N HIS A 61 -3.89 -1.69 -5.56
CA HIS A 61 -3.46 -2.06 -6.91
C HIS A 61 -2.62 -3.33 -6.84
N VAL A 62 -2.90 -4.30 -7.72
CA VAL A 62 -2.16 -5.56 -7.84
C VAL A 62 -1.72 -5.76 -9.27
N HIS A 63 -0.53 -6.35 -9.45
CA HIS A 63 0.03 -6.61 -10.79
C HIS A 63 -0.26 -8.03 -11.29
N SER A 64 -0.80 -8.92 -10.44
CA SER A 64 -1.06 -10.31 -10.81
C SER A 64 -2.12 -11.00 -9.94
N LEU A 65 -2.77 -12.02 -10.48
CA LEU A 65 -3.72 -12.86 -9.73
C LEU A 65 -3.09 -13.60 -8.53
N PRO A 66 -1.84 -14.12 -8.62
CA PRO A 66 -1.17 -14.67 -7.44
C PRO A 66 -1.01 -13.66 -6.30
N GLN A 67 -0.65 -12.40 -6.60
CA GLN A 67 -0.55 -11.35 -5.59
C GLN A 67 -1.91 -11.06 -4.94
N LEU A 68 -2.97 -10.95 -5.75
CA LEU A 68 -4.34 -10.79 -5.24
C LEU A 68 -4.72 -11.93 -4.30
N ARG A 69 -4.47 -13.17 -4.70
CA ARG A 69 -4.77 -14.35 -3.87
C ARG A 69 -3.97 -14.35 -2.57
N ALA A 70 -2.70 -13.98 -2.60
CA ALA A 70 -1.87 -13.88 -1.41
C ALA A 70 -2.46 -12.87 -0.40
N LEU A 71 -2.87 -11.69 -0.88
CA LEU A 71 -3.51 -10.66 -0.06
C LEU A 71 -4.84 -11.13 0.55
N LEU A 72 -5.67 -11.85 -0.22
CA LEU A 72 -6.96 -12.36 0.27
C LEU A 72 -6.81 -13.56 1.23
N SER A 73 -5.77 -14.38 1.04
CA SER A 73 -5.55 -15.59 1.84
C SER A 73 -5.06 -15.31 3.27
N GLY A 74 -4.62 -14.07 3.55
CA GLY A 74 -4.09 -13.64 4.85
C GLY A 74 -5.14 -13.29 5.91
N GLN A 75 -6.44 -13.35 5.61
CA GLN A 75 -7.50 -13.05 6.59
C GLN A 75 -8.12 -14.35 7.12
N ARG A 76 -7.62 -14.85 8.26
CA ARG A 76 -8.36 -15.76 9.13
C ARG A 76 -8.77 -15.04 10.42
N GLU A 77 -10.08 -14.99 10.60
CA GLU A 77 -10.88 -14.77 11.81
C GLU A 77 -10.88 -13.37 12.45
N VAL A 78 -11.98 -12.65 12.23
CA VAL A 78 -12.54 -11.76 13.25
C VAL A 78 -13.07 -12.68 14.36
N SER A 79 -12.26 -12.97 15.37
CA SER A 79 -12.70 -13.58 16.62
C SER A 79 -12.70 -12.53 17.72
N ASP A 80 -13.86 -12.32 18.33
CA ASP A 80 -14.03 -11.56 19.57
C ASP A 80 -12.99 -12.01 20.63
N GLY A 81 -12.19 -11.06 21.11
CA GLY A 81 -11.45 -11.19 22.38
C GLY A 81 -9.98 -11.63 22.30
N GLU A 82 -9.11 -10.73 22.79
CA GLU A 82 -7.80 -10.97 23.42
C GLU A 82 -6.55 -11.30 22.57
N SER A 83 -5.78 -10.22 22.31
CA SER A 83 -4.31 -10.05 22.37
C SER A 83 -3.36 -11.22 22.04
N ARG A 84 -2.62 -11.07 20.93
CA ARG A 84 -1.17 -11.33 20.82
C ARG A 84 -0.58 -10.43 19.72
N LEU A 85 0.38 -9.59 20.09
CA LEU A 85 1.17 -8.74 19.18
C LEU A 85 2.07 -9.63 18.31
N GLU A 86 1.80 -9.70 16.99
CA GLU A 86 2.76 -9.84 15.87
C GLU A 86 2.03 -10.18 14.54
N HIS A 87 1.35 -9.22 13.93
CA HIS A 87 1.35 -9.02 12.47
C HIS A 87 0.51 -7.80 12.13
N ASP A 88 1.06 -6.88 11.34
CA ASP A 88 0.38 -5.66 10.89
C ASP A 88 -0.47 -5.97 9.64
N PRO A 89 -1.82 -5.90 9.70
CA PRO A 89 -2.71 -6.13 8.57
C PRO A 89 -3.39 -4.83 8.07
N ILE A 90 -2.98 -3.66 8.61
CA ILE A 90 -3.57 -2.31 8.44
C ILE A 90 -4.92 -2.13 9.17
N PRO A 91 -5.14 -1.01 9.92
CA PRO A 91 -6.17 -0.88 10.96
C PRO A 91 -7.61 -1.14 10.53
#